data_AF-A0A7S3L3V7-F1
#
_entry.id   AF-A0A7S3L3V7-F1
#
_cell.length_a   1.000
_cell.length_b   1.000
_cell.length_c   1.000
_cell.angle_alpha   90.00
_cell.angle_beta   90.00
_cell.angle_gamma   90.00
#
_symmetry.space_group_name_H-M   'P 1'
#
loop_
_entity.id
_entity.type
_entity.pdbx_description
1 polymer ?
#
loop_
_entity_poly.entity_id
_entity_poly.type
_entity_poly.pdbx_seq_one_letter_code
_entity_poly.pdbx_strand_id
1 'polypeptide(L)'
;KPEFADIGSLTLQLVSTLVIIGQQLLIHPRARERERRLRMRWFSVGSASLMLMLSLLGQVQLALSFMATVGPSSSLGILTTSCWNGLSASSPNVNDEGSAPESSNKNKMELHSALESRVNEIKVEKTRAKLEDAHTKSFLKRRPIKLPYEDARIWVQANLGCDTKEEFYDLVANGNIRSPYIPKKPEQYYTETREWISWSHFLHGCFDNRTPSAVKPSSGVFD
;
A
#
# COMPACT_ATOMS: atom_id res chain seq x y z
N LYS A 1 25.73 -21.06 -38.58
CA LYS A 1 25.75 -21.66 -37.23
C LYS A 1 26.79 -20.91 -36.40
N PRO A 2 26.45 -19.79 -35.76
CA PRO A 2 27.36 -19.14 -34.83
C PRO A 2 27.26 -19.79 -33.43
N GLU A 3 28.37 -19.69 -32.73
CA GLU A 3 28.73 -20.34 -31.47
C GLU A 3 27.92 -19.79 -30.28
N PHE A 4 27.34 -20.70 -29.49
CA PHE A 4 26.65 -20.41 -28.23
C PHE A 4 27.59 -20.41 -27.01
N ALA A 5 28.91 -20.43 -27.23
CA ALA A 5 29.90 -20.68 -26.18
C ALA A 5 30.19 -19.48 -25.25
N ASP A 6 29.70 -18.27 -25.54
CA ASP A 6 30.19 -17.05 -24.90
C ASP A 6 29.27 -16.42 -23.83
N ILE A 7 28.09 -17.00 -23.61
CA ILE A 7 27.12 -16.46 -22.63
C ILE A 7 27.62 -16.63 -21.18
N GLY A 8 28.38 -17.70 -20.91
CA GLY A 8 28.95 -17.95 -19.58
C GLY A 8 30.01 -16.92 -19.17
N SER A 9 30.81 -16.44 -20.13
CA SER A 9 31.89 -15.48 -19.88
C SER A 9 31.34 -14.10 -19.47
N LEU A 10 30.31 -13.64 -20.18
CA LEU A 10 29.66 -12.34 -19.91
C LEU A 10 28.98 -12.28 -18.54
N THR A 11 28.35 -13.38 -18.11
CA THR A 11 27.69 -13.43 -16.79
C THR A 11 28.71 -13.35 -15.65
N LEU A 12 29.85 -14.03 -15.77
CA LEU A 12 30.93 -13.95 -14.76
C LEU A 12 31.56 -12.55 -14.70
N GLN A 13 31.72 -11.87 -15.84
CA GLN A 13 32.22 -10.49 -15.86
C GLN A 13 31.24 -9.50 -15.19
N LEU A 14 29.93 -9.65 -15.43
CA LEU A 14 28.92 -8.82 -14.78
C LEU A 14 28.86 -9.04 -13.26
N VAL A 15 28.96 -10.28 -12.79
CA VAL A 15 28.99 -10.56 -11.35
C VAL A 15 30.24 -9.97 -10.70
N SER A 16 31.41 -10.11 -11.33
CA SER A 16 32.67 -9.57 -10.81
C SER A 16 32.65 -8.04 -10.69
N THR A 17 32.17 -7.35 -11.73
CA THR A 17 32.05 -5.88 -11.73
C THR A 17 31.08 -5.36 -10.66
N LEU A 18 29.95 -6.06 -10.44
CA LEU A 18 29.01 -5.71 -9.37
C LEU A 18 29.63 -5.86 -7.97
N VAL A 19 30.46 -6.89 -7.75
CA VAL A 19 31.18 -7.09 -6.48
C VAL A 19 32.18 -5.96 -6.23
N ILE A 20 32.94 -5.55 -7.26
CA ILE A 20 33.93 -4.47 -7.14
C ILE A 20 33.25 -3.13 -6.83
N ILE A 21 32.15 -2.80 -7.53
CA ILE A 21 31.36 -1.58 -7.25
C ILE A 21 30.81 -1.61 -5.82
N GLY A 22 30.34 -2.77 -5.35
CA GLY A 22 29.88 -2.96 -3.98
C GLY A 22 30.96 -2.74 -2.92
N GLN A 23 32.20 -3.15 -3.18
CA GLN A 23 33.33 -2.95 -2.27
C GLN A 23 33.80 -1.48 -2.25
N GLN A 24 33.80 -0.78 -3.39
CA GLN A 24 34.25 0.60 -3.46
C GLN A 24 33.31 1.58 -2.72
N LEU A 25 32.01 1.28 -2.69
CA LEU A 25 31.01 2.05 -1.94
C LEU A 25 31.15 1.92 -0.41
N LEU A 26 31.87 0.90 0.08
CA LEU A 26 32.00 0.58 1.51
C LEU A 26 33.04 1.43 2.25
N ILE A 27 33.84 2.24 1.53
CA ILE A 27 34.99 3.00 2.05
C ILE A 27 34.64 4.46 2.41
N HIS A 28 33.44 4.98 2.08
CA HIS A 28 33.07 6.35 2.45
C HIS A 28 32.41 6.43 3.85
N PRO A 29 33.09 6.97 4.89
CA PRO A 29 32.57 6.94 6.27
C PRO A 29 31.34 7.84 6.48
N ARG A 30 31.11 8.86 5.62
CA ARG A 30 29.91 9.72 5.68
C ARG A 30 28.65 9.09 5.02
N ALA A 31 28.79 7.97 4.31
CA ALA A 31 27.67 7.28 3.67
C ALA A 31 27.03 6.17 4.55
N ARG A 32 27.76 5.69 5.58
CA ARG A 32 27.30 4.56 6.43
C ARG A 32 26.05 4.84 7.25
N GLU A 33 25.84 6.06 7.71
CA GLU A 33 24.67 6.38 8.55
C GLU A 33 23.39 6.57 7.72
N ARG A 34 23.52 7.00 6.45
CA ARG A 34 22.41 7.04 5.48
C ARG A 34 22.04 5.64 4.99
N GLU A 35 23.02 4.75 4.81
CA GLU A 35 22.77 3.37 4.42
C GLU A 35 22.08 2.53 5.49
N ARG A 36 22.36 2.73 6.79
CA ARG A 36 21.67 1.96 7.85
C ARG A 36 20.15 2.20 7.86
N ARG A 37 19.72 3.44 7.61
CA ARG A 37 18.29 3.79 7.53
C ARG A 37 17.65 3.29 6.23
N LEU A 38 18.38 3.31 5.12
CA LEU A 38 17.89 2.75 3.86
C LEU A 38 17.86 1.22 3.88
N ARG A 39 18.86 0.54 4.46
CA ARG A 39 18.88 -0.93 4.57
C ARG A 39 17.67 -1.48 5.34
N MET A 40 17.19 -0.80 6.38
CA MET A 40 15.96 -1.21 7.09
C MET A 40 14.70 -1.07 6.22
N ARG A 41 14.60 -0.03 5.37
CA ARG A 41 13.47 0.13 4.45
C ARG A 41 13.55 -0.78 3.22
N TRP A 42 14.76 -1.01 2.70
CA TRP A 42 15.01 -1.92 1.58
C TRP A 42 14.91 -3.39 1.98
N PHE A 43 15.24 -3.78 3.22
CA PHE A 43 15.00 -5.15 3.68
C PHE A 43 13.52 -5.47 3.77
N SER A 44 12.66 -4.52 4.16
CA SER A 44 11.23 -4.78 4.29
C SER A 44 10.47 -4.80 2.95
N VAL A 45 10.83 -3.92 2.00
CA VAL A 45 10.12 -3.84 0.70
C VAL A 45 10.81 -4.68 -0.38
N GLY A 46 12.14 -4.78 -0.35
CA GLY A 46 12.93 -5.56 -1.30
C GLY A 46 12.80 -7.07 -1.10
N SER A 47 12.65 -7.54 0.15
CA SER A 47 12.47 -8.97 0.46
C SER A 47 11.23 -9.56 -0.23
N ALA A 48 10.08 -8.89 -0.14
CA ALA A 48 8.84 -9.39 -0.74
C ALA A 48 8.89 -9.35 -2.27
N SER A 49 9.46 -8.29 -2.85
CA SER A 49 9.61 -8.17 -4.30
C SER A 49 10.57 -9.22 -4.86
N LEU A 50 11.68 -9.47 -4.19
CA LEU A 50 12.67 -10.47 -4.60
C LEU A 50 12.12 -11.90 -4.44
N MET A 51 11.34 -12.17 -3.39
CA MET A 51 10.60 -13.42 -3.22
C MET A 51 9.55 -13.64 -4.32
N LEU A 52 8.81 -12.59 -4.72
CA LEU A 52 7.86 -12.66 -5.84
C LEU A 52 8.57 -12.89 -7.17
N MET A 53 9.70 -12.22 -7.42
CA MET A 53 10.49 -12.42 -8.64
C MET A 53 11.07 -13.83 -8.71
N LEU A 54 11.58 -14.38 -7.61
CA LEU A 54 12.06 -15.76 -7.55
C LEU A 54 10.91 -16.77 -7.70
N SER A 55 9.74 -16.47 -7.14
CA SER A 55 8.53 -17.31 -7.32
C SER A 55 8.07 -17.33 -8.77
N LEU A 56 8.03 -16.17 -9.44
CA LEU A 56 7.68 -16.06 -10.86
C LEU A 56 8.70 -16.76 -11.75
N LEU A 57 10.01 -16.65 -11.46
CA LEU A 57 11.04 -17.41 -12.17
C LEU A 57 10.81 -18.92 -12.03
N GLY A 58 10.45 -19.40 -10.83
CA GLY A 58 10.10 -20.79 -10.59
C GLY A 58 8.88 -21.25 -11.41
N GLN A 59 7.84 -20.43 -11.48
CA GLN A 59 6.63 -20.72 -12.27
C GLN A 59 6.92 -20.77 -13.78
N VAL A 60 7.76 -19.86 -14.29
CA VAL A 60 8.18 -19.85 -15.70
C VAL A 60 8.99 -21.10 -16.05
N GLN A 61 9.91 -21.51 -15.16
CA GLN A 61 10.69 -22.73 -15.37
C GLN A 61 9.79 -23.98 -15.42
N LEU A 62 8.79 -24.05 -14.54
CA LEU A 62 7.84 -25.17 -14.50
C LEU A 62 6.95 -25.21 -15.74
N ALA A 63 6.48 -24.05 -16.22
CA ALA A 63 5.72 -23.94 -17.46
C ALA A 63 6.54 -24.34 -18.70
N LEU A 64 7.81 -23.94 -18.76
CA LEU A 64 8.73 -24.34 -19.84
C LEU A 64 8.98 -25.86 -19.83
N SER A 65 9.14 -26.48 -18.65
CA SER A 65 9.25 -27.94 -18.53
C SER A 65 7.97 -28.67 -18.93
N PHE A 66 6.80 -28.13 -18.62
CA PHE A 66 5.52 -28.71 -19.00
C PHE A 66 5.29 -28.64 -20.53
N MET A 67 5.58 -27.49 -21.14
CA MET A 67 5.49 -27.31 -22.60
C MET A 67 6.48 -28.19 -23.37
N ALA A 68 7.65 -28.49 -22.80
CA ALA A 68 8.59 -29.43 -23.41
C ALA A 68 8.10 -30.89 -23.36
N THR A 69 7.16 -31.22 -22.47
CA THR A 69 6.65 -32.58 -22.28
C THR A 69 5.38 -32.84 -23.11
N VAL A 70 4.57 -31.80 -23.34
CA VAL A 70 3.36 -31.89 -24.16
C VAL A 70 3.72 -31.52 -25.60
N GLY A 71 4.07 -32.53 -26.39
CA GLY A 71 4.31 -32.37 -27.82
C GLY A 71 3.13 -31.69 -28.53
N PRO A 72 3.37 -30.96 -29.63
CA PRO A 72 2.36 -30.17 -30.32
C PRO A 72 1.34 -31.08 -31.02
N SER A 73 0.27 -31.46 -30.31
CA SER A 73 -0.91 -32.06 -30.94
C SER A 73 -2.00 -31.00 -31.09
N SER A 74 -2.26 -30.68 -32.35
CA SER A 74 -3.19 -29.72 -32.92
C SER A 74 -4.61 -29.74 -32.33
N SER A 75 -5.24 -28.55 -32.35
CA SER A 75 -6.67 -28.25 -32.20
C SER A 75 -7.20 -27.95 -30.78
N LEU A 76 -7.36 -26.66 -30.47
CA LEU A 76 -8.22 -26.19 -29.38
C LEU A 76 -9.13 -25.08 -29.92
N GLY A 77 -10.37 -25.48 -30.20
CA GLY A 77 -11.47 -24.59 -30.57
C GLY A 77 -11.96 -23.79 -29.36
N ILE A 78 -12.23 -22.51 -29.62
CA ILE A 78 -12.76 -21.53 -28.68
C ILE A 78 -14.26 -21.82 -28.48
N LEU A 79 -14.67 -22.22 -27.27
CA LEU A 79 -16.08 -22.27 -26.84
C LEU A 79 -16.32 -21.15 -25.83
N THR A 80 -16.87 -20.03 -26.30
CA THR A 80 -17.40 -18.97 -25.45
C THR A 80 -18.86 -19.27 -25.12
N THR A 81 -19.15 -19.33 -23.82
CA THR A 81 -20.44 -19.68 -23.24
C THR A 81 -21.37 -18.45 -23.20
N SER A 82 -22.44 -18.49 -23.99
CA SER A 82 -23.58 -17.56 -23.92
C SER A 82 -24.85 -18.33 -23.57
N CYS A 83 -25.16 -18.43 -22.27
CA CYS A 83 -26.45 -18.94 -21.81
C CYS A 83 -26.94 -18.07 -20.65
N TRP A 84 -27.63 -16.98 -20.97
CA TRP A 84 -28.52 -16.33 -20.00
C TRP A 84 -29.96 -16.41 -20.55
N ASN A 85 -30.66 -17.41 -20.07
CA ASN A 85 -32.04 -17.74 -20.43
C ASN A 85 -33.02 -16.69 -19.91
N GLY A 86 -33.90 -16.23 -20.80
CA GLY A 86 -35.17 -15.61 -20.43
C GLY A 86 -36.17 -16.68 -20.01
N LEU A 87 -36.64 -16.60 -18.77
CA LEU A 87 -37.73 -17.43 -18.25
C LEU A 87 -38.96 -16.53 -18.09
N SER A 88 -39.83 -16.57 -19.10
CA SER A 88 -41.18 -15.98 -19.06
C SER A 88 -42.13 -17.05 -18.53
N ALA A 89 -42.68 -16.84 -17.34
CA ALA A 89 -43.59 -17.77 -16.68
C ALA A 89 -45.05 -17.40 -17.00
N SER A 90 -45.76 -18.34 -17.63
CA SER A 90 -47.20 -18.34 -17.84
C SER A 90 -47.95 -18.74 -16.55
N SER A 91 -48.99 -17.98 -16.19
CA SER A 91 -49.91 -18.32 -15.10
C SER A 91 -50.92 -19.39 -15.54
N PRO A 92 -51.02 -20.54 -14.86
CA PRO A 92 -52.18 -21.40 -14.96
C PRO A 92 -53.22 -20.99 -13.91
N ASN A 93 -54.43 -20.68 -14.39
CA ASN A 93 -55.61 -20.43 -13.57
C ASN A 93 -56.34 -21.77 -13.36
N VAL A 94 -56.30 -22.32 -12.15
CA VAL A 94 -57.04 -23.54 -11.78
C VAL A 94 -57.84 -23.22 -10.52
N ASN A 95 -59.16 -23.11 -10.71
CA ASN A 95 -60.14 -23.07 -9.64
C ASN A 95 -60.48 -24.53 -9.29
N ASP A 96 -60.05 -25.00 -8.14
CA ASP A 96 -60.48 -26.28 -7.57
C ASP A 96 -60.75 -26.08 -6.07
N GLU A 97 -62.03 -26.11 -5.70
CA GLU A 97 -62.53 -25.96 -4.33
C GLU A 97 -62.48 -27.32 -3.63
N GLY A 98 -61.32 -27.64 -3.06
CA GLY A 98 -61.10 -28.86 -2.28
C GLY A 98 -60.77 -28.55 -0.82
N SER A 99 -61.56 -29.13 0.09
CA SER A 99 -61.49 -29.07 1.56
C SER A 99 -60.09 -28.98 2.17
N ALA A 100 -59.99 -28.06 3.14
CA ALA A 100 -58.77 -27.47 3.69
C ALA A 100 -57.88 -28.42 4.53
N PRO A 101 -56.56 -28.52 4.23
CA PRO A 101 -55.58 -29.10 5.13
C PRO A 101 -55.01 -28.02 6.09
N GLU A 102 -55.31 -28.15 7.39
CA GLU A 102 -54.81 -27.28 8.47
C GLU A 102 -53.27 -27.22 8.59
N SER A 103 -52.53 -28.12 7.93
CA SER A 103 -51.07 -28.14 7.92
C SER A 103 -50.43 -27.01 7.08
N SER A 104 -51.20 -26.36 6.20
CA SER A 104 -50.68 -25.30 5.31
C SER A 104 -50.35 -23.99 6.05
N ASN A 105 -51.04 -23.70 7.16
CA ASN A 105 -50.90 -22.40 7.84
C ASN A 105 -49.61 -22.27 8.66
N LYS A 106 -49.09 -23.38 9.20
CA LYS A 106 -47.83 -23.36 9.98
C LYS A 106 -46.63 -22.99 9.11
N ASN A 107 -46.53 -23.58 7.93
CA ASN A 107 -45.44 -23.31 6.98
C ASN A 107 -45.43 -21.86 6.49
N LYS A 108 -46.61 -21.24 6.32
CA LYS A 108 -46.72 -19.83 5.93
C LYS A 108 -46.16 -18.90 7.01
N MET A 109 -46.43 -19.19 8.28
CA MET A 109 -45.97 -18.38 9.41
C MET A 109 -44.45 -18.46 9.58
N GLU A 110 -43.87 -19.66 9.47
CA GLU A 110 -42.42 -19.85 9.53
C GLU A 110 -41.70 -19.13 8.38
N LEU A 111 -42.24 -19.22 7.16
CA LEU A 111 -41.68 -18.52 6.00
C LEU A 111 -41.72 -17.00 6.17
N HIS A 112 -42.82 -16.45 6.71
CA HIS A 112 -42.93 -15.03 6.99
C HIS A 112 -41.89 -14.56 8.01
N SER A 113 -41.73 -15.29 9.11
CA SER A 113 -40.72 -14.98 10.13
C SER A 113 -39.29 -15.04 9.57
N ALA A 114 -38.98 -16.05 8.74
CA ALA A 114 -37.67 -16.17 8.11
C ALA A 114 -37.40 -15.01 7.13
N LEU A 115 -38.43 -14.58 6.38
CA LEU A 115 -38.34 -13.45 5.47
C LEU A 115 -38.10 -12.13 6.22
N GLU A 116 -38.82 -11.90 7.32
CA GLU A 116 -38.62 -10.72 8.17
C GLU A 116 -37.20 -10.67 8.76
N SER A 117 -36.70 -11.81 9.25
CA SER A 117 -35.31 -11.92 9.73
C SER A 117 -34.32 -11.52 8.64
N ARG A 118 -34.48 -12.05 7.42
CA ARG A 118 -33.58 -11.76 6.29
C ARG A 118 -33.67 -10.31 5.83
N VAL A 119 -34.87 -9.71 5.85
CA VAL A 119 -35.05 -8.27 5.54
C VAL A 119 -34.34 -7.41 6.59
N ASN A 120 -34.42 -7.78 7.87
CA ASN A 120 -33.74 -7.06 8.95
C ASN A 120 -32.21 -7.19 8.83
N GLU A 121 -31.69 -8.37 8.52
CA GLU A 121 -30.27 -8.58 8.24
C GLU A 121 -29.77 -7.70 7.09
N ILE A 122 -30.46 -7.70 5.94
CA ILE A 122 -30.10 -6.84 4.80
C ILE A 122 -30.15 -5.35 5.16
N LYS A 123 -31.11 -4.93 6.00
CA LYS A 123 -31.18 -3.55 6.49
C LYS A 123 -29.94 -3.21 7.34
N VAL A 124 -29.56 -4.10 8.26
CA VAL A 124 -28.38 -3.93 9.11
C VAL A 124 -27.11 -3.81 8.26
N GLU A 125 -26.90 -4.71 7.31
CA GLU A 125 -25.74 -4.65 6.40
C GLU A 125 -25.69 -3.35 5.60
N LYS A 126 -26.82 -2.91 5.02
CA LYS A 126 -26.89 -1.63 4.30
C LYS A 126 -26.59 -0.44 5.20
N THR A 127 -27.07 -0.45 6.44
CA THR A 127 -26.77 0.63 7.39
C THR A 127 -25.29 0.65 7.77
N ARG A 128 -24.69 -0.52 8.01
CA ARG A 128 -23.26 -0.65 8.29
C ARG A 128 -22.40 -0.13 7.15
N ALA A 129 -22.65 -0.58 5.92
CA ALA A 129 -21.93 -0.12 4.74
C ALA A 129 -22.04 1.40 4.55
N LYS A 130 -23.24 1.98 4.76
CA LYS A 130 -23.44 3.43 4.72
C LYS A 130 -22.62 4.17 5.79
N LEU A 131 -22.49 3.62 7.00
CA LEU A 131 -21.70 4.22 8.07
C LEU A 131 -20.20 4.16 7.76
N GLU A 132 -19.71 3.03 7.23
CA GLU A 132 -18.32 2.86 6.81
C GLU A 132 -17.95 3.82 5.66
N ASP A 133 -18.84 3.96 4.67
CA ASP A 133 -18.71 4.92 3.58
C ASP A 133 -18.70 6.37 4.11
N ALA A 134 -19.63 6.70 5.00
CA ALA A 134 -19.71 8.03 5.60
C ALA A 134 -18.45 8.35 6.41
N HIS A 135 -17.94 7.37 7.18
CA HIS A 135 -16.72 7.51 7.95
C HIS A 135 -15.51 7.75 7.04
N THR A 136 -15.33 6.93 6.00
CA THR A 136 -14.25 7.08 5.02
C THR A 136 -14.31 8.42 4.29
N LYS A 137 -15.51 8.83 3.85
CA LYS A 137 -15.73 10.15 3.23
C LYS A 137 -15.41 11.28 4.19
N SER A 138 -15.77 11.15 5.47
CA SER A 138 -15.45 12.16 6.48
C SER A 138 -13.95 12.30 6.69
N PHE A 139 -13.21 11.17 6.70
CA PHE A 139 -11.77 11.15 6.86
C PHE A 139 -11.07 11.82 5.67
N LEU A 140 -11.48 11.51 4.44
CA LEU A 140 -10.93 12.11 3.23
C LEU A 140 -11.24 13.61 3.09
N LYS A 141 -12.37 14.08 3.64
CA LYS A 141 -12.75 15.49 3.63
C LYS A 141 -12.01 16.32 4.67
N ARG A 142 -11.43 15.71 5.70
CA ARG A 142 -10.69 16.45 6.74
C ARG A 142 -9.46 17.09 6.13
N ARG A 143 -9.25 18.36 6.44
CA ARG A 143 -8.00 19.05 6.08
C ARG A 143 -6.85 18.40 6.87
N PRO A 144 -5.68 18.20 6.25
CA PRO A 144 -4.51 17.72 6.97
C PRO A 144 -4.19 18.65 8.13
N ILE A 145 -4.13 18.09 9.34
CA ILE A 145 -3.70 18.81 10.54
C ILE A 145 -2.19 19.00 10.43
N LYS A 146 -1.73 20.24 10.61
CA LYS A 146 -0.30 20.54 10.63
C LYS A 146 0.24 20.33 12.03
N LEU A 147 1.49 19.89 12.13
CA LEU A 147 2.16 19.74 13.41
C LEU A 147 2.45 21.12 14.03
N PRO A 148 2.51 21.21 15.36
CA PRO A 148 3.01 22.42 16.02
C PRO A 148 4.49 22.65 15.67
N TYR A 149 4.95 23.89 15.81
CA TYR A 149 6.30 24.30 15.40
C TYR A 149 7.41 23.38 15.91
N GLU A 150 7.37 23.03 17.20
CA GLU A 150 8.42 22.25 17.87
C GLU A 150 8.52 20.82 17.30
N ASP A 151 7.39 20.15 17.12
CA ASP A 151 7.36 18.79 16.56
C ASP A 151 7.76 18.78 15.09
N ALA A 152 7.29 19.78 14.33
CA ALA A 152 7.65 19.92 12.93
C ALA A 152 9.15 20.14 12.75
N ARG A 153 9.76 20.97 13.61
CA ARG A 153 11.19 21.22 13.66
C ARG A 153 11.97 19.92 13.92
N ILE A 154 11.63 19.19 14.98
CA ILE A 154 12.28 17.91 15.35
C ILE A 154 12.18 16.93 14.17
N TRP A 155 11.01 16.86 13.52
CA TRP A 155 10.81 16.00 12.37
C TRP A 155 11.70 16.38 11.18
N VAL A 156 11.77 17.67 10.84
CA VAL A 156 12.59 18.18 9.73
C VAL A 156 14.07 17.87 9.98
N GLN A 157 14.56 18.14 11.18
CA GLN A 157 15.94 17.86 11.62
C GLN A 157 16.31 16.38 11.53
N ALA A 158 15.41 15.50 11.98
CA ALA A 158 15.67 14.07 11.98
C ALA A 158 15.67 13.44 10.58
N ASN A 159 14.90 14.00 9.64
CA ASN A 159 14.57 13.34 8.37
C ASN A 159 15.15 14.00 7.11
N LEU A 160 15.20 15.33 7.02
CA LEU A 160 15.55 16.03 5.77
C LEU A 160 17.05 16.32 5.67
N GLY A 161 17.68 16.74 6.76
CA GLY A 161 19.11 17.08 6.78
C GLY A 161 19.49 18.16 5.76
N CYS A 162 18.60 19.14 5.56
CA CYS A 162 18.89 20.35 4.80
C CYS A 162 19.41 21.44 5.74
N ASP A 163 20.42 22.17 5.30
CA ASP A 163 21.08 23.21 6.10
C ASP A 163 20.58 24.61 5.72
N THR A 164 20.11 24.78 4.47
CA THR A 164 19.68 26.07 3.95
C THR A 164 18.17 26.12 3.64
N LYS A 165 17.63 27.34 3.61
CA LYS A 165 16.23 27.60 3.26
C LYS A 165 15.94 27.17 1.82
N GLU A 166 16.88 27.43 0.93
CA GLU A 166 16.82 27.14 -0.49
C GLU A 166 16.73 25.63 -0.72
N GLU A 167 17.61 24.85 -0.08
CA GLU A 167 17.57 23.39 -0.11
C GLU A 167 16.23 22.83 0.39
N PHE A 168 15.67 23.41 1.44
CA PHE A 168 14.35 23.01 1.93
C PHE A 168 13.28 23.21 0.83
N TYR A 169 13.27 24.35 0.16
CA TYR A 169 12.33 24.60 -0.92
C TYR A 169 12.55 23.71 -2.14
N ASP A 170 13.79 23.39 -2.48
CA ASP A 170 14.10 22.44 -3.54
C ASP A 170 13.54 21.05 -3.21
N LEU A 171 13.65 20.61 -1.95
CA LEU A 171 13.04 19.35 -1.48
C LEU A 171 11.51 19.38 -1.52
N VAL A 172 10.89 20.54 -1.26
CA VAL A 172 9.44 20.72 -1.42
C VAL A 172 9.05 20.68 -2.90
N ALA A 173 9.79 21.38 -3.77
CA ALA A 173 9.51 21.47 -5.20
C ALA A 173 9.68 20.12 -5.90
N ASN A 174 10.71 19.37 -5.55
CA ASN A 174 10.96 18.01 -6.04
C ASN A 174 9.95 16.98 -5.50
N GLY A 175 9.12 17.36 -4.51
CA GLY A 175 8.16 16.45 -3.87
C GLY A 175 8.81 15.41 -2.96
N ASN A 176 10.07 15.61 -2.56
CA ASN A 176 10.76 14.75 -1.60
C ASN A 176 10.13 14.88 -0.20
N ILE A 177 9.59 16.06 0.13
CA ILE A 177 8.76 16.26 1.32
C ILE A 177 7.34 15.77 1.04
N ARG A 178 7.10 14.48 1.26
CA ARG A 178 5.76 13.85 1.15
C ARG A 178 4.91 13.98 2.42
N SER A 179 5.45 14.50 3.51
CA SER A 179 4.72 14.56 4.79
C SER A 179 3.58 15.58 4.71
N PRO A 180 2.31 15.17 4.89
CA PRO A 180 1.18 16.10 4.89
C PRO A 180 1.17 17.01 6.14
N TYR A 181 1.93 16.65 7.16
CA TYR A 181 1.99 17.32 8.46
C TYR A 181 2.87 18.57 8.47
N ILE A 182 3.87 18.62 7.58
CA ILE A 182 4.78 19.77 7.47
C ILE A 182 4.17 20.80 6.51
N PRO A 183 4.06 22.08 6.90
CA PRO A 183 3.66 23.13 5.97
C PRO A 183 4.67 23.31 4.83
N LYS A 184 4.19 23.55 3.60
CA LYS A 184 5.08 23.81 2.44
C LYS A 184 5.84 25.14 2.56
N LYS A 185 5.28 26.09 3.32
CA LYS A 185 5.85 27.41 3.64
C LYS A 185 5.84 27.58 5.17
N PRO A 186 6.78 26.95 5.89
CA PRO A 186 6.75 26.92 7.35
C PRO A 186 6.88 28.32 7.95
N GLU A 187 7.72 29.18 7.38
CA GLU A 187 7.88 30.58 7.79
C GLU A 187 6.54 31.32 7.81
N GLN A 188 5.77 31.28 6.73
CA GLN A 188 4.45 31.93 6.68
C GLN A 188 3.48 31.32 7.70
N TYR A 189 3.35 29.99 7.69
CA TYR A 189 2.39 29.28 8.53
C TYR A 189 2.64 29.53 10.03
N TYR A 190 3.89 29.42 10.48
CA TYR A 190 4.22 29.61 11.89
C TYR A 190 4.36 31.08 12.30
N THR A 191 4.55 31.99 11.35
CA THR A 191 4.44 33.44 11.63
C THR A 191 2.99 33.80 11.95
N GLU A 192 2.03 33.24 11.20
CA GLU A 192 0.60 33.41 11.48
C GLU A 192 0.22 32.88 12.88
N THR A 193 0.82 31.78 13.33
CA THR A 193 0.61 31.22 14.68
C THR A 193 1.48 31.86 15.77
N ARG A 194 2.40 32.77 15.41
CA ARG A 194 3.41 33.40 16.30
C ARG A 194 4.39 32.43 16.97
N GLU A 195 4.58 31.26 16.36
CA GLU A 195 5.53 30.24 16.84
C GLU A 195 6.86 30.27 16.06
N TRP A 196 6.93 31.04 14.97
CA TRP A 196 8.13 31.15 14.14
C TRP A 196 9.26 31.91 14.84
N ILE A 197 10.45 31.30 14.88
CA ILE A 197 11.66 31.89 15.44
C ILE A 197 12.60 32.34 14.32
N SER A 198 13.22 31.38 13.62
CA SER A 198 14.12 31.64 12.49
C SER A 198 14.35 30.37 11.68
N TRP A 199 14.86 30.52 10.45
CA TRP A 199 15.24 29.38 9.62
C TRP A 199 16.37 28.55 10.25
N SER A 200 17.38 29.20 10.81
CA SER A 200 18.49 28.51 11.47
C SER A 200 18.01 27.63 12.63
N HIS A 201 17.09 28.15 13.44
CA HIS A 201 16.48 27.40 14.53
C HIS A 201 15.60 26.25 14.01
N PHE A 202 14.83 26.48 12.94
CA PHE A 202 13.97 25.46 12.34
C PHE A 202 14.78 24.28 11.75
N LEU A 203 15.89 24.56 11.07
CA LEU A 203 16.67 23.54 10.35
C LEU A 203 17.73 22.86 11.21
N HIS A 204 18.39 23.59 12.12
CA HIS A 204 19.51 23.04 12.90
C HIS A 204 19.17 22.87 14.39
N GLY A 205 18.15 23.59 14.87
CA GLY A 205 17.80 23.65 16.28
C GLY A 205 18.61 24.71 17.01
N CYS A 206 18.28 24.94 18.27
CA CYS A 206 19.19 25.61 19.18
C CYS A 206 20.43 24.72 19.35
N PHE A 207 21.58 25.15 18.81
CA PHE A 207 22.89 24.58 19.15
C PHE A 207 23.25 24.93 20.61
N ASP A 208 22.40 24.60 21.57
CA ASP A 208 22.76 24.65 22.97
C ASP A 208 23.61 23.41 23.26
N ASN A 209 24.92 23.53 23.02
CA ASN A 209 25.94 22.56 23.45
C ASN A 209 25.87 22.25 24.98
N ARG A 210 25.02 22.95 25.74
CA ARG A 210 24.81 22.76 27.18
C ARG A 210 23.72 21.76 27.52
N THR A 211 22.84 21.43 26.58
CA THR A 211 21.78 20.43 26.76
C THR A 211 21.69 19.60 25.49
N PRO A 212 22.54 18.56 25.32
CA PRO A 212 22.28 17.54 24.32
C PRO A 212 20.86 17.07 24.54
N SER A 213 20.01 17.23 23.52
CA SER A 213 18.59 16.85 23.58
C SER A 213 18.49 15.46 24.23
N ALA A 214 18.02 15.43 25.48
CA ALA A 214 17.85 14.20 26.25
C ALA A 214 16.67 13.37 25.73
N VAL A 215 16.05 13.81 24.63
CA VAL A 215 15.09 13.02 23.87
C VAL A 215 15.85 11.83 23.31
N LYS A 216 15.77 10.70 24.02
CA LYS A 216 16.24 9.42 23.51
C LYS A 216 15.64 9.22 22.12
N PRO A 217 16.42 8.79 21.12
CA PRO A 217 15.88 8.49 19.81
C PRO A 217 14.69 7.56 19.98
N SER A 218 13.56 7.92 19.35
CA SER A 218 12.34 7.10 19.34
C SER A 218 12.76 5.64 19.09
N SER A 219 12.53 4.78 20.08
CA SER A 219 12.96 3.38 20.05
C SER A 219 12.22 2.56 18.98
N GLY A 220 11.28 3.16 18.24
CA GLY A 220 10.42 2.47 17.29
C GLY A 220 9.49 1.44 17.92
N VAL A 221 9.47 1.34 19.26
CA VAL A 221 8.51 0.55 20.01
C VAL A 221 7.27 1.44 20.16
N PHE A 222 6.22 1.11 19.40
CA PHE A 222 4.89 1.61 19.65
C PHE A 222 4.34 0.79 20.82
N ASP A 223 4.13 1.44 21.97
CA ASP A 223 3.35 0.88 23.07
C ASP A 223 1.86 0.71 22.69
#